data_AF-A0A4Y2VNC7-F1
#
_entry.id   AF-A0A4Y2VNC7-F1
#
_cell.length_a   1.000
_cell.length_b   1.000
_cell.length_c   1.000
_cell.angle_alpha   90.00
_cell.angle_beta   90.00
_cell.angle_gamma   90.00
#
_symmetry.space_group_name_H-M   'P 1'
#
loop_
_entity.id
_entity.type
_entity.pdbx_description
1 polymer ?
#
loop_
_entity_poly.entity_id
_entity_poly.type
_entity_poly.pdbx_seq_one_letter_code
_entity_poly.pdbx_strand_id
1 'polypeptide(L)'
;MGSSKGQCHHLLNFDGQDENDHESHMVGCAARRARSDQDSLFFSPQPEDVTAIEGYPTTLKCGSSEKANVTIYWTLDGQRVENDTRRHMVGSDLYISRVSTLYDIGEFKCIATNITSGRSIVSRGSQINILCKYSSCYS
;
A
#
# COMPACT_ATOMS: atom_id res chain seq x y z
N MET A 1 35.50 -25.70 22.44
CA MET A 1 35.22 -25.58 21.00
C MET A 1 34.01 -26.45 20.67
N GLY A 2 32.92 -25.85 20.17
CA GLY A 2 31.74 -26.45 19.50
C GLY A 2 30.83 -27.37 20.34
N SER A 3 29.51 -27.49 20.18
CA SER A 3 28.43 -26.80 19.43
C SER A 3 27.12 -27.43 19.95
N SER A 4 26.20 -26.68 20.59
CA SER A 4 24.86 -26.28 20.10
C SER A 4 23.74 -27.36 19.95
N LYS A 5 22.55 -27.01 20.47
CA LYS A 5 21.14 -27.46 20.19
C LYS A 5 20.72 -28.82 20.79
N GLY A 6 19.56 -29.04 21.43
CA GLY A 6 18.31 -28.29 21.55
C GLY A 6 17.20 -28.97 20.73
N GLN A 7 16.27 -29.71 21.38
CA GLN A 7 14.80 -29.62 21.19
C GLN A 7 13.99 -30.72 21.90
N CYS A 8 12.78 -30.31 22.33
CA CYS A 8 11.76 -31.08 23.02
C CYS A 8 11.10 -32.14 22.12
N HIS A 9 10.86 -33.32 22.68
CA HIS A 9 10.01 -34.36 22.11
C HIS A 9 8.53 -34.00 22.28
N HIS A 10 7.72 -34.24 21.26
CA HIS A 10 6.27 -34.37 21.43
C HIS A 10 5.83 -35.68 20.75
N LEU A 11 5.71 -36.72 21.59
CA LEU A 11 5.02 -37.96 21.26
C LEU A 11 3.55 -37.63 21.03
N LEU A 12 3.00 -37.95 19.86
CA LEU A 12 1.58 -38.24 19.75
C LEU A 12 1.37 -39.38 18.74
N ASN A 13 0.90 -40.49 19.29
CA ASN A 13 0.37 -41.64 18.58
C ASN A 13 -0.86 -41.22 17.78
N PHE A 14 -1.01 -41.72 16.55
CA PHE A 14 -2.28 -41.73 15.85
C PHE A 14 -2.50 -43.13 15.25
N ASP A 15 -3.62 -43.71 15.68
CA ASP A 15 -4.18 -44.98 15.21
C ASP A 15 -4.38 -44.96 13.69
N GLY A 16 -4.03 -46.08 13.07
CA GLY A 16 -4.01 -46.24 11.62
C GLY A 16 -5.39 -46.33 10.98
N GLN A 17 -5.41 -46.11 9.66
CA GLN A 17 -5.98 -47.06 8.71
C GLN A 17 -5.49 -46.73 7.28
N ASP A 18 -4.49 -47.49 6.88
CA ASP A 18 -4.33 -48.23 5.62
C ASP A 18 -4.63 -47.54 4.28
N GLU A 19 -3.58 -47.11 3.57
CA GLU A 19 -3.38 -47.52 2.17
C GLU A 19 -1.89 -47.80 1.93
N ASN A 20 -1.67 -48.92 1.24
CA ASN A 20 -0.42 -49.65 1.11
C ASN A 20 0.25 -49.22 -0.20
N ASP A 21 1.29 -48.38 -0.14
CA ASP A 21 2.20 -48.14 -1.27
C ASP A 21 3.64 -48.37 -0.82
N HIS A 22 4.23 -49.42 -1.39
CA HIS A 22 5.60 -49.86 -1.16
C HIS A 22 6.58 -48.95 -1.91
N GLU A 23 7.52 -48.42 -1.13
CA GLU A 23 8.85 -47.92 -1.47
C GLU A 23 9.06 -46.41 -1.73
N SER A 24 9.99 -45.88 -0.95
CA SER A 24 10.16 -44.48 -0.56
C SER A 24 11.42 -43.86 -1.19
N HIS A 25 11.38 -42.57 -1.53
CA HIS A 25 12.20 -41.49 -0.91
C HIS A 25 12.44 -40.28 -1.84
N MET A 26 12.16 -39.10 -1.26
CA MET A 26 12.66 -37.77 -1.62
C MET A 26 11.98 -37.05 -2.79
N VAL A 27 10.70 -36.69 -2.62
CA VAL A 27 10.14 -35.52 -3.31
C VAL A 27 10.44 -34.27 -2.49
N GLY A 28 11.49 -33.55 -2.92
CA GLY A 28 11.57 -32.10 -2.91
C GLY A 28 11.69 -31.38 -1.57
N CYS A 29 12.74 -30.58 -1.43
CA CYS A 29 12.72 -29.38 -0.59
C CYS A 29 11.65 -28.41 -1.12
N ALA A 30 10.37 -28.65 -0.83
CA ALA A 30 9.36 -27.61 -0.92
C ALA A 30 9.46 -26.80 0.36
N ALA A 31 10.18 -25.67 0.28
CA ALA A 31 10.15 -24.63 1.29
C ALA A 31 8.69 -24.40 1.72
N ARG A 32 8.39 -24.54 3.01
CA ARG A 32 7.10 -24.11 3.54
C ARG A 32 7.03 -22.61 3.32
N ARG A 33 6.33 -22.17 2.26
CA ARG A 33 5.82 -20.81 2.18
C ARG A 33 4.81 -20.69 3.31
N ALA A 34 5.24 -20.09 4.42
CA ALA A 34 4.29 -19.52 5.37
C ALA A 34 3.46 -18.51 4.57
N ARG A 35 2.22 -18.86 4.23
CA ARG A 35 1.26 -17.87 3.73
C ARG A 35 0.92 -16.97 4.91
N SER A 36 1.59 -15.83 4.97
CA SER A 36 1.16 -14.69 5.77
C SER A 36 -0.16 -14.19 5.17
N ASP A 37 -1.28 -14.75 5.61
CA ASP A 37 -2.62 -14.45 5.09
C ASP A 37 -3.53 -13.85 6.17
N GLN A 38 -2.98 -12.90 6.95
CA GLN A 38 -3.74 -12.01 7.84
C GLN A 38 -3.17 -10.58 7.78
N ASP A 39 -3.22 -9.96 6.60
CA ASP A 39 -3.07 -8.51 6.45
C ASP A 39 -4.09 -8.09 5.38
N SER A 40 -5.33 -7.83 5.80
CA SER A 40 -6.42 -7.39 4.92
C SER A 40 -6.29 -5.89 4.66
N LEU A 41 -5.13 -5.47 4.19
CA LEU A 41 -4.84 -4.09 3.84
C LEU A 41 -5.40 -3.78 2.45
N PHE A 42 -6.36 -2.88 2.39
CA PHE A 42 -6.93 -2.34 1.15
C PHE A 42 -7.30 -0.88 1.32
N PHE A 43 -7.47 -0.16 0.22
CA PHE A 43 -7.85 1.25 0.26
C PHE A 43 -9.36 1.42 0.38
N SER A 44 -9.78 2.26 1.31
CA SER A 44 -11.17 2.67 1.51
C SER A 44 -11.23 4.05 2.20
N PRO A 45 -11.57 5.13 1.49
CA PRO A 45 -11.86 5.18 0.05
C PRO A 45 -10.60 5.02 -0.81
N GLN A 46 -10.80 4.56 -2.05
CA GLN A 46 -9.82 4.75 -3.11
C GLN A 46 -9.83 6.22 -3.56
N PRO A 47 -8.71 6.75 -4.03
CA PRO A 47 -8.71 8.07 -4.64
C PRO A 47 -9.50 8.06 -5.95
N GLU A 48 -10.03 9.24 -6.28
CA GLU A 48 -10.85 9.51 -7.46
C GLU A 48 -10.40 10.82 -8.10
N ASP A 49 -10.68 10.96 -9.39
CA ASP A 49 -10.39 12.18 -10.13
C ASP A 49 -11.22 13.34 -9.58
N VAL A 50 -10.60 14.51 -9.44
CA VAL A 50 -11.28 15.72 -8.98
C VAL A 50 -11.11 16.84 -9.99
N THR A 51 -12.11 17.71 -10.07
CA THR A 51 -12.01 18.94 -10.88
C THR A 51 -11.74 20.11 -9.95
N ALA A 52 -10.71 20.89 -10.25
CA ALA A 52 -10.31 22.05 -9.43
C ALA A 52 -10.01 23.25 -10.32
N ILE A 53 -10.24 24.45 -9.79
CA ILE A 53 -9.88 25.70 -10.50
C ILE A 53 -8.43 26.05 -10.16
N GLU A 54 -7.65 26.45 -11.15
CA GLU A 54 -6.27 26.88 -10.95
C GLU A 54 -6.16 27.96 -9.84
N GLY A 55 -5.22 27.75 -8.91
CA GLY A 55 -4.98 28.63 -7.77
C GLY A 55 -5.92 28.44 -6.57
N TYR A 56 -6.92 27.57 -6.65
CA TYR A 56 -7.82 27.24 -5.52
C TYR A 56 -7.37 25.99 -4.77
N PRO A 57 -7.84 25.82 -3.51
CA PRO A 57 -7.55 24.61 -2.76
C PRO A 57 -8.33 23.40 -3.30
N THR A 58 -7.71 22.23 -3.26
CA THR A 58 -8.35 20.94 -3.53
C THR A 58 -7.88 19.87 -2.56
N THR A 59 -8.57 18.73 -2.52
CA THR A 59 -8.20 17.60 -1.68
C THR A 59 -8.43 16.28 -2.42
N LEU A 60 -7.40 15.43 -2.44
CA LEU A 60 -7.53 14.05 -2.87
C LEU A 60 -7.75 13.16 -1.65
N LYS A 61 -8.82 12.36 -1.70
CA LYS A 61 -9.20 11.47 -0.59
C LYS A 61 -8.49 10.14 -0.70
N CYS A 62 -8.00 9.63 0.42
CA CYS A 62 -7.49 8.27 0.52
C CYS A 62 -7.71 7.75 1.93
N GLY A 63 -7.95 6.45 2.08
CA GLY A 63 -7.93 5.79 3.38
C GLY A 63 -7.53 4.33 3.24
N SER A 64 -7.19 3.71 4.37
CA SER A 64 -6.91 2.27 4.47
C SER A 64 -7.94 1.61 5.38
N SER A 65 -8.17 0.31 5.15
CA SER A 65 -8.96 -0.56 6.02
C SER A 65 -8.43 -0.57 7.45
N GLU A 66 -7.11 -0.67 7.59
CA GLU A 66 -6.40 -0.62 8.87
C GLU A 66 -5.87 0.80 9.13
N LYS A 67 -6.30 1.43 10.22
CA LYS A 67 -5.91 2.82 10.55
C LYS A 67 -4.73 2.94 11.52
N ALA A 68 -4.56 1.98 12.43
CA ALA A 68 -3.58 2.08 13.51
C ALA A 68 -2.17 1.64 13.09
N ASN A 69 -2.08 0.64 12.22
CA ASN A 69 -0.81 0.00 11.85
C ASN A 69 -0.35 0.36 10.43
N VAL A 70 -0.89 1.42 9.85
CA VAL A 70 -0.63 1.80 8.46
C VAL A 70 -0.16 3.23 8.40
N THR A 71 0.95 3.43 7.72
CA THR A 71 1.41 4.76 7.31
C THR A 71 1.00 4.99 5.87
N ILE A 72 0.48 6.18 5.59
CA ILE A 72 0.06 6.59 4.25
C ILE A 72 0.97 7.70 3.75
N TYR A 73 1.27 7.70 2.46
CA TYR A 73 1.86 8.84 1.77
C TYR A 73 1.38 8.91 0.32
N TRP A 74 1.67 10.03 -0.34
CA TRP A 74 1.26 10.26 -1.72
C TRP A 74 2.45 10.32 -2.67
N THR A 75 2.21 9.90 -3.90
CA THR A 75 3.11 10.10 -5.03
C THR A 75 2.40 10.81 -6.18
N LEU A 76 3.17 11.57 -6.95
CA LEU A 76 2.77 12.17 -8.22
C LEU A 76 3.73 11.64 -9.28
N ASP A 77 3.21 10.92 -10.28
CA ASP A 77 4.01 10.24 -11.32
C ASP A 77 5.15 9.39 -10.74
N GLY A 78 4.86 8.71 -9.63
CA GLY A 78 5.81 7.86 -8.91
C GLY A 78 6.80 8.60 -8.00
N GLN A 79 6.87 9.94 -8.05
CA GLN A 79 7.69 10.72 -7.14
C GLN A 79 6.94 11.03 -5.85
N ARG A 80 7.63 10.96 -4.70
CA ARG A 80 7.02 11.25 -3.41
C ARG A 80 6.57 12.71 -3.34
N VAL A 81 5.33 12.94 -2.92
CA VAL A 81 4.83 14.27 -2.59
C VAL A 81 5.33 14.62 -1.19
N GLU A 82 6.27 15.56 -1.12
CA GLU A 82 6.76 16.08 0.15
C GLU A 82 5.76 17.06 0.76
N ASN A 83 5.69 17.07 2.09
CA ASN A 83 4.87 18.01 2.83
C ASN A 83 5.54 19.41 2.81
N ASP A 84 4.83 20.39 2.26
CA ASP A 84 5.21 21.79 2.21
C ASP A 84 3.99 22.71 2.47
N THR A 85 4.17 24.02 2.33
CA THR A 85 3.08 25.01 2.57
C THR A 85 1.96 24.94 1.53
N ARG A 86 2.22 24.34 0.37
CA ARG A 86 1.29 24.19 -0.76
C ARG A 86 0.63 22.81 -0.76
N ARG A 87 1.39 21.73 -0.58
CA ARG A 87 0.93 20.34 -0.61
C ARG A 87 1.28 19.69 0.72
N HIS A 88 0.29 19.20 1.45
CA HIS A 88 0.53 18.45 2.67
C HIS A 88 -0.60 17.50 2.97
N MET A 89 -0.28 16.44 3.71
CA MET A 89 -1.30 15.52 4.19
C MET A 89 -2.09 16.06 5.38
N VAL A 90 -3.40 15.85 5.38
CA VAL A 90 -4.30 16.05 6.52
C VAL A 90 -4.91 14.70 6.86
N GLY A 91 -4.34 14.01 7.84
CA GLY A 91 -4.60 12.58 8.03
C GLY A 91 -4.04 11.78 6.86
N SER A 92 -4.89 11.06 6.14
CA SER A 92 -4.53 10.30 4.94
C SER A 92 -4.81 11.04 3.62
N ASP A 93 -5.51 12.17 3.69
CA ASP A 93 -5.90 12.96 2.52
C ASP A 93 -4.77 13.90 2.10
N LEU A 94 -4.56 14.07 0.80
CA LEU A 94 -3.63 15.07 0.29
C LEU A 94 -4.37 16.39 0.07
N TYR A 95 -4.00 17.41 0.84
CA TYR A 95 -4.49 18.77 0.66
C TYR A 95 -3.50 19.58 -0.18
N ILE A 96 -4.01 20.26 -1.21
CA ILE A 96 -3.25 21.18 -2.05
C ILE A 96 -3.91 22.55 -1.92
N SER A 97 -3.24 23.53 -1.32
CA SER A 97 -3.82 24.84 -1.02
C SER A 97 -4.04 25.71 -2.26
N ARG A 98 -3.21 25.51 -3.30
CA ARG A 98 -3.30 26.17 -4.60
C ARG A 98 -2.84 25.21 -5.68
N VAL A 99 -3.78 24.69 -6.47
CA VAL A 99 -3.46 23.82 -7.62
C VAL A 99 -2.82 24.62 -8.75
N SER A 100 -1.89 23.99 -9.48
CA SER A 100 -1.16 24.59 -10.59
C SER A 100 -1.02 23.64 -11.75
N THR A 101 -1.32 24.12 -12.96
CA THR A 101 -1.11 23.40 -14.22
C THR A 101 0.37 23.06 -14.47
N LEU A 102 1.31 23.74 -13.83
CA LEU A 102 2.74 23.47 -14.00
C LEU A 102 3.25 22.34 -13.10
N TYR A 103 2.61 22.10 -11.95
CA TYR A 103 3.17 21.27 -10.88
C TYR A 103 2.28 20.12 -10.41
N ASP A 104 0.99 20.13 -10.77
CA ASP A 104 0.01 19.14 -10.29
C ASP A 104 -0.67 18.40 -11.45
N ILE A 105 -0.07 18.44 -12.65
CA ILE A 105 -0.43 17.55 -13.76
C ILE A 105 0.29 16.22 -13.55
N GLY A 106 -0.47 15.13 -13.60
CA GLY A 106 0.05 13.77 -13.49
C GLY A 106 -0.90 12.85 -12.74
N GLU A 107 -0.44 11.63 -12.50
CA GLU A 107 -1.17 10.60 -11.77
C GLU A 107 -0.79 10.61 -10.29
N PHE A 108 -1.73 11.00 -9.44
CA PHE A 108 -1.62 10.90 -7.99
C PHE A 108 -1.99 9.49 -7.53
N LYS A 109 -1.11 8.90 -6.73
CA LYS A 109 -1.33 7.60 -6.09
C LYS A 109 -1.05 7.69 -4.60
N CYS A 110 -1.88 7.00 -3.83
CA CYS A 110 -1.74 6.83 -2.40
C CYS A 110 -1.03 5.51 -2.12
N ILE A 111 -0.02 5.53 -1.27
CA ILE A 111 0.72 4.35 -0.84
C ILE A 111 0.43 4.09 0.63
N ALA A 112 0.01 2.88 0.94
CA ALA A 112 -0.25 2.43 2.31
C ALA A 112 0.76 1.35 2.69
N THR A 113 1.50 1.57 3.77
CA THR A 113 2.51 0.66 4.29
C THR A 113 2.13 0.19 5.68
N ASN A 114 1.92 -1.12 5.82
CA ASN A 114 1.73 -1.75 7.12
C ASN A 114 3.08 -1.74 7.88
N ILE A 115 3.09 -1.11 9.06
CA ILE A 115 4.31 -0.93 9.86
C ILE A 115 4.80 -2.22 10.52
N THR A 116 3.91 -3.21 10.70
CA THR A 116 4.23 -4.49 11.34
C THR A 116 4.78 -5.48 10.33
N SER A 117 4.14 -5.60 9.16
CA SER A 117 4.54 -6.54 8.11
C SER A 117 5.57 -5.94 7.14
N GLY A 118 5.69 -4.61 7.08
CA GLY A 118 6.47 -3.88 6.08
C GLY A 118 5.86 -3.92 4.68
N ARG A 119 4.70 -4.57 4.51
CA ARG A 119 4.02 -4.69 3.21
C ARG A 119 3.47 -3.34 2.80
N SER A 120 3.70 -2.97 1.54
CA SER A 120 3.13 -1.76 0.94
C SER A 120 2.18 -2.13 -0.21
N ILE A 121 1.08 -1.40 -0.32
CA ILE A 121 0.14 -1.47 -1.44
C ILE A 121 -0.02 -0.09 -2.08
N VAL A 122 -0.40 -0.08 -3.36
CA VAL A 122 -0.56 1.13 -4.17
C VAL A 122 -2.04 1.27 -4.56
N SER A 123 -2.60 2.46 -4.41
CA SER A 123 -3.99 2.73 -4.79
C SER A 123 -4.17 2.76 -6.31
N ARG A 124 -5.42 2.91 -6.76
CA ARG A 124 -5.70 3.39 -8.11
C ARG A 124 -5.06 4.77 -8.33
N GLY A 125 -4.81 5.10 -9.60
CA GLY A 125 -4.44 6.46 -9.99
C GLY A 125 -5.63 7.40 -9.93
N SER A 126 -5.35 8.65 -9.60
CA SER A 126 -6.29 9.76 -9.67
C SER A 126 -5.61 10.98 -10.27
N GLN A 127 -6.38 11.86 -10.89
CA GLN A 127 -5.87 13.08 -11.51
C GLN A 127 -6.67 14.30 -11.02
N ILE A 128 -6.05 15.46 -11.15
CA ILE A 128 -6.73 16.74 -10.94
C ILE A 128 -7.00 17.34 -12.32
N ASN A 129 -8.27 17.43 -12.69
CA ASN A 129 -8.73 18.14 -13.87
C ASN A 129 -8.72 19.64 -13.55
N ILE A 130 -7.63 20.33 -13.92
CA ILE A 130 -7.44 21.75 -13.59
C ILE A 130 -8.12 22.63 -14.64
N LEU A 131 -9.13 23.39 -14.20
CA LEU A 131 -9.79 24.41 -14.98
C LEU A 131 -9.07 25.75 -14.83
N CYS A 132 -8.63 26.31 -15.94
CA CYS A 132 -8.03 27.64 -15.97
C CYS A 132 -9.07 28.69 -15.56
N LYS A 133 -8.73 29.53 -14.59
CA LYS A 133 -9.62 30.57 -14.05
C LYS A 133 -9.82 31.72 -15.04
N TYR A 134 -8.83 31.99 -15.89
CA TYR A 134 -8.84 33.12 -16.83
C TYR A 134 -8.42 32.65 -18.23
N SER A 135 -8.89 33.38 -19.24
CA SER A 135 -8.50 33.22 -20.65
C SER A 135 -6.98 33.40 -20.88
N SER A 136 -6.24 33.94 -19.92
CA SER A 136 -4.80 34.18 -19.99
C SER A 136 -3.92 32.93 -19.81
N CYS A 137 -4.47 31.77 -19.44
CA CYS A 137 -3.69 30.51 -19.40
C CYS A 137 -3.55 29.85 -20.79
N TYR A 138 -4.17 30.42 -21.82
CA TYR A 138 -4.08 29.99 -23.23
C TYR A 138 -3.20 30.91 -24.09
N SER A 139 -2.48 31.85 -23.47
CA SER A 139 -1.68 32.89 -24.14
C SER A 139 -0.23 32.49 -24.33
#